data_AF-A0A0K2GET6-F1
#
_entry.id   AF-A0A0K2GET6-F1
#
_cell.length_a   1.000
_cell.length_b   1.000
_cell.length_c   1.000
_cell.angle_alpha   90.00
_cell.angle_beta   90.00
_cell.angle_gamma   90.00
#
_symmetry.space_group_name_H-M   'P 1'
#
loop_
_entity.id
_entity.type
_entity.pdbx_description
1 polymer ?
#
loop_
_entity_poly.entity_id
_entity_poly.type
_entity_poly.pdbx_seq_one_letter_code
_entity_poly.pdbx_strand_id
1 'polypeptide(L)'
;MESHHKWNDYFRSHRAFILATLFEPDRVHTVAGDVLCEVDGKLVKVRTLVDQIQKQTRGQSTLPETWEFDFARRVVAQAARLGRFEREALMTFARYSPRDLPRLSQEAHEAVVTAWQTLYAEPICQRCPNHPHTPSKET
;
A
#
# COMPACT_ATOMS: atom_id res chain seq x y z
N MET A 1 -24.11 24.86 34.82
CA MET A 1 -22.80 24.17 34.68
C MET A 1 -22.91 22.64 34.73
N GLU A 2 -24.10 22.04 34.60
CA GLU A 2 -24.30 20.58 34.77
C GLU A 2 -24.22 19.77 33.46
N SER A 3 -24.24 20.41 32.29
CA SER A 3 -24.31 19.68 31.01
C SER A 3 -23.00 18.98 30.63
N HIS A 4 -21.84 19.59 30.92
CA HIS A 4 -20.54 19.06 30.51
C HIS A 4 -20.13 17.79 31.27
N HIS A 5 -20.50 17.65 32.54
CA HIS A 5 -20.25 16.43 33.32
C HIS A 5 -21.07 15.25 32.80
N LYS A 6 -22.36 15.50 32.50
CA LYS A 6 -23.28 14.48 31.99
C LYS A 6 -22.85 13.92 30.63
N TRP A 7 -22.31 14.78 29.76
CA TRP A 7 -21.73 14.36 28.48
C TRP A 7 -20.45 13.54 28.66
N ASN A 8 -19.56 13.93 29.57
CA ASN A 8 -18.33 13.17 29.83
C ASN A 8 -18.60 11.76 30.39
N ASP A 9 -19.56 11.64 31.30
CA ASP A 9 -19.95 10.34 31.85
C ASP A 9 -20.66 9.46 30.82
N TYR A 10 -21.46 10.07 29.93
CA TYR A 10 -22.05 9.37 28.79
C TYR A 10 -20.97 8.86 27.83
N PHE A 11 -20.01 9.70 27.42
CA PHE A 11 -18.92 9.28 26.53
C PHE A 11 -18.03 8.22 27.16
N ARG A 12 -17.76 8.27 28.48
CA ARG A 12 -17.00 7.23 29.17
C ARG A 12 -17.76 5.90 29.23
N SER A 13 -19.04 5.94 29.64
CA SER A 13 -19.88 4.74 29.79
C SER A 13 -20.21 4.09 28.45
N HIS A 14 -20.29 4.85 27.37
CA HIS A 14 -20.63 4.36 26.04
C HIS A 14 -19.44 4.35 25.08
N ARG A 15 -18.21 4.57 25.57
CA ARG A 15 -17.00 4.67 24.74
C ARG A 15 -16.84 3.48 23.81
N ALA A 16 -17.02 2.26 24.31
CA ALA A 16 -16.88 1.05 23.50
C ALA A 16 -17.95 0.96 22.41
N PHE A 17 -19.20 1.32 22.72
CA PHE A 17 -20.31 1.34 21.77
C PHE A 17 -20.15 2.44 20.71
N ILE A 18 -19.77 3.65 21.13
CA ILE A 18 -19.52 4.81 20.25
C ILE A 18 -18.33 4.52 19.34
N LEU A 19 -17.24 3.95 19.88
CA LEU A 19 -16.11 3.53 19.05
C LEU A 19 -16.52 2.39 18.11
N ALA A 20 -17.32 1.42 18.55
CA ALA A 20 -17.80 0.34 17.69
C ALA A 20 -18.73 0.82 16.56
N THR A 21 -19.56 1.85 16.81
CA THR A 21 -20.50 2.39 15.80
C THR A 21 -19.88 3.46 14.90
N LEU A 22 -18.93 4.26 15.40
CA LEU A 22 -18.19 5.24 14.60
C LEU A 22 -17.03 4.59 13.82
N PHE A 23 -16.48 3.50 14.33
CA PHE A 23 -15.35 2.76 13.74
C PHE A 23 -15.75 1.33 13.36
N GLU A 24 -16.93 1.13 12.78
CA GLU A 24 -17.09 -0.02 11.89
C GLU A 24 -15.99 0.10 10.82
N PRO A 25 -15.09 -0.89 10.68
CA PRO A 25 -13.94 -0.81 9.78
C PRO A 25 -14.34 -0.41 8.35
N ASP A 26 -15.52 -0.87 7.92
CA ASP A 26 -16.07 -0.56 6.60
C ASP A 26 -16.61 0.87 6.48
N ARG A 27 -17.06 1.52 7.55
CA ARG A 27 -17.49 2.93 7.49
C ARG A 27 -16.30 3.86 7.35
N VAL A 28 -15.26 3.66 8.14
CA VAL A 28 -14.03 4.47 8.06
C VAL A 28 -13.39 4.30 6.69
N HIS A 29 -13.34 3.07 6.18
CA HIS A 29 -12.90 2.79 4.82
C HIS A 29 -13.77 3.52 3.79
N THR A 30 -15.10 3.40 3.86
CA THR A 30 -16.02 4.05 2.90
C THR A 30 -15.85 5.57 2.89
N VAL A 31 -15.81 6.20 4.06
CA VAL A 31 -15.67 7.65 4.21
C VAL A 31 -14.29 8.13 3.73
N ALA A 32 -13.23 7.38 4.01
CA ALA A 32 -11.89 7.70 3.52
C ALA A 32 -11.84 7.80 1.99
N GLY A 33 -12.62 6.98 1.29
CA GLY A 33 -12.74 7.02 -0.18
C GLY A 33 -13.41 8.29 -0.73
N ASP A 34 -14.24 8.96 0.07
CA ASP A 34 -14.96 10.19 -0.32
C ASP A 34 -14.19 11.48 0.00
N VAL A 35 -13.08 11.40 0.74
CA VAL A 35 -12.19 12.54 1.00
C VAL A 35 -11.68 13.10 -0.32
N LEU A 36 -11.72 14.43 -0.45
CA LEU A 36 -11.13 15.14 -1.57
C LEU A 36 -9.64 15.37 -1.32
N CYS A 37 -8.84 15.15 -2.35
CA CYS A 37 -7.41 15.42 -2.36
C CYS A 37 -7.06 16.22 -3.61
N GLU A 38 -6.10 17.12 -3.50
CA GLU A 38 -5.59 17.86 -4.65
C GLU A 38 -4.45 17.07 -5.30
N VAL A 39 -4.63 16.73 -6.57
CA VAL A 39 -3.64 16.02 -7.38
C VAL A 39 -3.44 16.79 -8.68
N ASP A 40 -2.21 17.25 -8.90
CA ASP A 40 -1.81 18.02 -10.08
C ASP A 40 -2.76 19.22 -10.37
N GLY A 41 -3.13 19.95 -9.31
CA GLY A 41 -4.01 21.13 -9.38
C GLY A 41 -5.50 20.82 -9.53
N LYS A 42 -5.91 19.55 -9.39
CA LYS A 42 -7.31 19.12 -9.49
C LYS A 42 -7.78 18.46 -8.21
N LEU A 43 -8.96 18.84 -7.74
CA LEU A 43 -9.64 18.15 -6.65
C LEU A 43 -10.25 16.84 -7.16
N VAL A 44 -9.79 15.72 -6.59
CA VAL A 44 -10.28 14.38 -6.90
C VAL A 44 -10.60 13.65 -5.60
N LYS A 45 -11.59 12.76 -5.65
CA LYS A 45 -11.85 11.86 -4.52
C LYS A 45 -10.72 10.85 -4.38
N VAL A 46 -10.39 10.46 -3.15
CA VAL A 46 -9.42 9.40 -2.84
C VAL A 46 -9.76 8.11 -3.59
N ARG A 47 -11.05 7.73 -3.68
CA ARG A 47 -11.45 6.54 -4.46
C ARG A 47 -11.06 6.63 -5.93
N THR A 48 -11.23 7.81 -6.53
CA THR A 48 -10.90 8.06 -7.93
C THR A 48 -9.39 7.99 -8.13
N LEU A 49 -8.62 8.53 -7.19
CA LEU A 49 -7.16 8.44 -7.20
C LEU A 49 -6.70 6.97 -7.08
N VAL A 50 -7.30 6.18 -6.19
CA VAL A 50 -7.01 4.74 -6.08
C VAL A 50 -7.35 3.98 -7.36
N ASP A 51 -8.53 4.25 -7.96
CA ASP A 51 -8.91 3.65 -9.24
C ASP A 51 -7.91 3.99 -10.36
N GLN A 52 -7.38 5.23 -10.37
CA GLN A 52 -6.35 5.66 -11.32
C GLN A 52 -5.03 4.93 -11.10
N ILE A 53 -4.56 4.84 -9.85
CA ILE A 53 -3.35 4.09 -9.50
C ILE A 53 -3.52 2.62 -9.91
N GLN A 54 -4.66 2.01 -9.60
CA GLN A 54 -4.95 0.63 -9.94
C GLN A 54 -4.93 0.38 -11.45
N LYS A 55 -5.50 1.29 -12.25
CA LYS A 55 -5.44 1.22 -13.72
C LYS A 55 -4.01 1.32 -14.25
N GLN A 56 -3.17 2.18 -13.66
CA GLN A 56 -1.76 2.29 -14.03
C GLN A 56 -0.97 1.02 -13.71
N THR A 57 -1.34 0.32 -12.63
CA THR A 57 -0.66 -0.92 -12.21
C THR A 57 -1.17 -2.16 -12.96
N ARG A 58 -2.48 -2.27 -13.23
CA ARG A 58 -3.14 -3.49 -13.77
C ARG A 58 -2.76 -3.89 -15.22
N GLY A 59 -1.79 -3.24 -15.84
CA GLY A 59 -1.27 -3.61 -17.16
C GLY A 59 0.23 -3.89 -17.21
N GLN A 60 0.94 -3.80 -16.09
CA GLN A 60 2.41 -3.87 -16.07
C GLN A 60 2.97 -5.17 -15.47
N SER A 61 2.17 -5.86 -14.65
CA SER A 61 2.63 -6.97 -13.84
C SER A 61 1.97 -8.29 -14.27
N THR A 62 2.78 -9.31 -14.49
CA THR A 62 2.33 -10.66 -14.89
C THR A 62 2.06 -11.57 -13.69
N LEU A 63 2.64 -11.27 -12.52
CA LEU A 63 2.46 -12.02 -11.28
C LEU A 63 1.64 -11.21 -10.25
N PRO A 64 0.69 -11.83 -9.53
CA PRO A 64 -0.15 -11.12 -8.55
C PRO A 64 0.63 -10.35 -7.48
N GLU A 65 1.69 -10.94 -6.92
CA GLU A 65 2.49 -10.36 -5.84
C GLU A 65 3.29 -9.14 -6.33
N THR A 66 3.76 -9.19 -7.58
CA THR A 66 4.45 -8.05 -8.21
C THR A 66 3.49 -6.89 -8.46
N TRP A 67 2.25 -7.19 -8.87
CA TRP A 67 1.19 -6.21 -9.02
C TRP A 67 0.84 -5.54 -7.68
N GLU A 68 0.72 -6.32 -6.61
CA GLU A 68 0.38 -5.81 -5.27
C GLU A 68 1.47 -4.88 -4.74
N PHE A 69 2.74 -5.28 -4.86
CA PHE A 69 3.87 -4.44 -4.47
C PHE A 69 3.92 -3.13 -5.26
N ASP A 70 3.77 -3.17 -6.60
CA ASP A 70 3.78 -1.97 -7.42
C ASP A 70 2.61 -1.03 -7.11
N PHE A 71 1.42 -1.60 -6.84
CA PHE A 71 0.27 -0.82 -6.40
C PHE A 71 0.55 -0.12 -5.07
N ALA A 72 1.00 -0.86 -4.05
CA ALA A 72 1.32 -0.32 -2.73
C ALA A 72 2.40 0.77 -2.80
N ARG A 73 3.45 0.56 -3.61
CA ARG A 73 4.52 1.54 -3.83
C ARG A 73 3.99 2.84 -4.44
N ARG A 74 3.11 2.76 -5.45
CA ARG A 74 2.49 3.93 -6.07
C ARG A 74 1.56 4.68 -5.12
N VAL A 75 0.79 3.96 -4.30
CA VAL A 75 -0.06 4.54 -3.24
C VAL A 75 0.80 5.35 -2.27
N VAL A 76 1.86 4.75 -1.73
CA VAL A 76 2.77 5.42 -0.78
C VAL A 76 3.43 6.65 -1.41
N ALA A 77 3.88 6.55 -2.65
CA ALA A 77 4.47 7.68 -3.37
C ALA A 77 3.50 8.84 -3.56
N GLN A 78 2.23 8.56 -3.90
CA GLN A 78 1.20 9.60 -4.01
C GLN A 78 0.85 10.20 -2.64
N ALA A 79 0.73 9.36 -1.62
CA ALA A 79 0.42 9.79 -0.27
C ALA A 79 1.50 10.75 0.31
N ALA A 80 2.76 10.58 -0.08
CA ALA A 80 3.86 11.48 0.30
C ALA A 80 3.70 12.91 -0.27
N ARG A 81 3.00 13.07 -1.40
CA ARG A 81 2.74 14.36 -2.05
C ARG A 81 1.51 15.09 -1.50
N LEU A 82 0.69 14.41 -0.70
CA LEU A 82 -0.54 14.93 -0.14
C LEU A 82 -0.33 15.54 1.26
N GLY A 83 -1.29 16.40 1.64
CA GLY A 83 -1.45 16.88 3.00
C GLY A 83 -1.72 15.76 3.99
N ARG A 84 -1.59 16.06 5.29
CA ARG A 84 -1.66 15.04 6.35
C ARG A 84 -2.99 14.28 6.35
N PHE A 85 -4.12 14.97 6.18
CA PHE A 85 -5.44 14.36 6.26
C PHE A 85 -5.73 13.49 5.03
N GLU A 86 -5.45 14.02 3.85
CA GLU A 86 -5.63 13.34 2.57
C GLU A 86 -4.73 12.11 2.45
N ARG A 87 -3.50 12.20 2.97
CA ARG A 87 -2.57 11.08 3.08
C ARG A 87 -3.15 9.93 3.90
N GLU A 88 -3.65 10.22 5.10
CA GLU A 88 -4.24 9.19 5.98
C GLU A 88 -5.49 8.58 5.34
N ALA A 89 -6.33 9.40 4.70
CA ALA A 89 -7.49 8.92 3.95
C ALA A 89 -7.09 8.00 2.80
N LEU A 90 -6.07 8.37 2.01
CA LEU A 90 -5.56 7.55 0.92
C LEU A 90 -5.00 6.21 1.43
N MET A 91 -4.15 6.22 2.44
CA MET A 91 -3.58 4.98 3.01
C MET A 91 -4.65 4.08 3.63
N THR A 92 -5.64 4.68 4.31
CA THR A 92 -6.77 3.95 4.90
C THR A 92 -7.65 3.30 3.84
N PHE A 93 -8.00 4.05 2.79
CA PHE A 93 -8.84 3.54 1.70
C PHE A 93 -8.10 2.50 0.85
N ALA A 94 -6.83 2.73 0.55
CA ALA A 94 -6.00 1.80 -0.22
C ALA A 94 -5.55 0.57 0.60
N ARG A 95 -5.64 0.64 1.94
CA ARG A 95 -5.17 -0.37 2.90
C ARG A 95 -3.68 -0.68 2.82
N TYR A 96 -2.86 0.29 2.40
CA TYR A 96 -1.41 0.16 2.35
C TYR A 96 -0.72 1.34 3.02
N SER A 97 0.38 1.03 3.70
CA SER A 97 1.25 1.98 4.38
C SER A 97 2.73 1.74 4.00
N PRO A 98 3.63 2.69 4.31
CA PRO A 98 5.07 2.48 4.10
C PRO A 98 5.64 1.25 4.82
N ARG A 99 5.00 0.80 5.90
CA ARG A 99 5.44 -0.35 6.70
C ARG A 99 5.21 -1.69 6.00
N ASP A 100 4.28 -1.72 5.04
CA ASP A 100 3.94 -2.94 4.30
C ASP A 100 4.91 -3.21 3.16
N LEU A 101 5.59 -2.16 2.66
CA LEU A 101 6.46 -2.23 1.48
C LEU A 101 7.62 -3.24 1.61
N PRO A 102 8.35 -3.36 2.73
CA PRO A 102 9.44 -4.33 2.83
C PRO A 102 8.94 -5.78 2.70
N ARG A 103 7.81 -6.10 3.34
CA ARG A 103 7.18 -7.44 3.24
C ARG A 103 6.72 -7.72 1.82
N LEU A 104 5.97 -6.81 1.22
CA LEU A 104 5.46 -6.95 -0.14
C LEU A 104 6.59 -7.05 -1.17
N SER A 105 7.69 -6.31 -0.97
CA SER A 105 8.87 -6.41 -1.83
C SER A 105 9.50 -7.79 -1.77
N GLN A 106 9.56 -8.40 -0.59
CA GLN A 106 10.09 -9.75 -0.42
C GLN A 106 9.18 -10.78 -1.09
N GLU A 107 7.87 -10.71 -0.86
CA GLU A 107 6.87 -11.60 -1.48
C GLU A 107 6.90 -11.50 -3.01
N ALA A 108 6.99 -10.28 -3.55
CA ALA A 108 7.16 -10.06 -4.98
C ALA A 108 8.47 -10.67 -5.53
N HIS A 109 9.57 -10.55 -4.78
CA HIS A 109 10.86 -11.15 -5.17
C HIS A 109 10.78 -12.68 -5.18
N GLU A 110 10.23 -13.28 -4.13
CA GLU A 110 10.05 -14.73 -4.03
C GLU A 110 9.17 -15.25 -5.17
N ALA A 111 8.06 -14.57 -5.49
CA ALA A 111 7.19 -14.94 -6.60
C ALA A 111 7.92 -14.93 -7.95
N VAL A 112 8.76 -13.92 -8.22
CA VAL A 112 9.60 -13.87 -9.43
C VAL A 112 10.60 -15.02 -9.45
N VAL A 113 11.22 -15.31 -8.30
CA VAL A 113 12.20 -16.40 -8.19
C VAL A 113 11.55 -17.75 -8.49
N THR A 114 10.40 -18.01 -7.88
CA THR A 114 9.63 -19.24 -8.09
C THR A 114 9.16 -19.38 -9.53
N ALA A 115 8.66 -18.30 -10.15
CA ALA A 115 8.25 -18.30 -11.54
C ALA A 115 9.42 -18.65 -12.48
N TRP A 116 10.60 -18.08 -12.24
CA TRP A 116 11.80 -18.38 -13.01
C TRP A 116 12.24 -19.85 -12.87
N GLN A 117 12.33 -20.34 -11.63
CA GLN A 117 12.71 -21.74 -11.37
C GLN A 117 11.73 -22.71 -12.05
N THR A 118 10.43 -22.38 -12.05
CA THR A 118 9.40 -23.18 -12.72
C THR A 118 9.59 -23.20 -14.23
N LEU A 119 9.97 -22.08 -14.85
CA LEU A 119 10.14 -21.97 -16.30
C LEU A 119 11.45 -22.59 -16.80
N TYR A 120 12.53 -22.48 -16.03
CA TYR A 120 13.88 -22.80 -16.49
C TYR A 120 14.54 -23.97 -15.78
N ALA A 121 13.90 -24.53 -14.73
CA ALA A 121 14.44 -25.62 -13.90
C ALA A 121 15.84 -25.36 -13.31
N GLU A 122 16.30 -24.11 -13.31
CA GLU A 122 17.60 -23.70 -12.79
C GLU A 122 17.43 -22.82 -11.54
N PRO A 123 18.25 -23.02 -10.49
CA PRO A 123 18.24 -22.12 -9.34
C PRO A 123 18.76 -20.74 -9.75
N ILE A 124 18.01 -19.69 -9.43
CA ILE A 124 18.52 -18.32 -9.56
C ILE A 124 19.72 -18.17 -8.64
N CYS A 125 20.87 -17.84 -9.23
CA CYS A 125 22.09 -17.59 -8.48
C CYS A 125 21.90 -16.31 -7.64
N GLN A 126 21.51 -16.45 -6.37
CA GLN A 126 21.28 -15.32 -5.45
C GLN A 126 22.59 -14.60 -5.03
N ARG A 127 23.75 -15.08 -5.48
CA ARG A 127 25.06 -14.47 -5.29
C ARG A 127 25.96 -14.73 -6.50
N CYS A 128 25.98 -13.81 -7.46
CA CYS A 128 27.16 -13.64 -8.31
C CYS A 128 27.93 -12.39 -7.85
N PRO A 129 28.84 -12.49 -6.87
CA PRO A 129 29.84 -11.47 -6.69
C PRO A 129 30.81 -11.61 -7.87
N ASN A 130 30.90 -10.59 -8.72
CA ASN A 130 31.99 -10.36 -9.67
C ASN A 130 32.56 -11.61 -10.34
N HIS A 131 32.14 -11.89 -11.58
CA HIS A 131 32.95 -12.72 -12.49
C HIS A 131 34.39 -12.18 -12.51
N PRO A 132 35.41 -12.95 -12.10
CA PRO A 132 36.76 -12.62 -12.48
C PRO A 132 36.89 -12.96 -13.96
N HIS A 133 37.21 -11.97 -14.79
CA HIS A 133 37.75 -12.23 -16.12
C HIS A 133 39.12 -12.90 -15.94
N THR A 134 39.15 -14.23 -15.91
CA THR A 134 40.34 -14.99 -16.28
C THR A 134 40.27 -15.27 -17.78
N PRO A 135 41.09 -14.62 -18.61
CA PRO A 135 41.26 -15.11 -19.97
C PRO A 135 42.09 -16.40 -19.92
N SER A 136 41.46 -17.51 -20.26
CA SER A 136 42.17 -18.69 -20.74
C SER A 136 43.00 -18.28 -21.95
N LYS A 137 44.32 -18.45 -21.88
CA LYS A 137 45.13 -18.73 -23.06
C LYS A 137 46.03 -19.92 -22.75
N GLU A 138 45.57 -21.06 -23.21
CA GLU A 138 46.42 -22.15 -23.68
C GLU A 138 47.27 -21.60 -24.84
N THR A 139 48.59 -21.52 -24.66
CA THR A 139 49.65 -22.09 -25.53
C THR A 139 51.02 -21.67 -24.99
#